data_AF-A0A938SUL7-F1
#
_entry.id   AF-A0A938SUL7-F1
#
_cell.length_a   1.000
_cell.length_b   1.000
_cell.length_c   1.000
_cell.angle_alpha   90.00
_cell.angle_beta   90.00
_cell.angle_gamma   90.00
#
_symmetry.space_group_name_H-M   'P 1'
#
loop_
_entity.id
_entity.type
_entity.pdbx_description
1 polymer ?
#
loop_
_entity_poly.entity_id
_entity_poly.type
_entity_poly.pdbx_seq_one_letter_code
_entity_poly.pdbx_strand_id
1 'polypeptide(L)'
;MFEGLALQPGTRVRVMQQMPQVAQVWTTAVEGVVVRWRQSKTGSWFAHSHQDRLWLDRLELRKDDGELVTLNLDRYSVVDAA
;
A
#
# COMPACT_ATOMS: atom_id res chain seq x y z
N MET A 1 -3.78 -6.25 -10.39
CA MET A 1 -2.37 -6.67 -10.19
C MET A 1 -1.55 -5.41 -10.36
N PHE A 2 -0.80 -4.98 -9.35
CA PHE A 2 0.00 -3.75 -9.45
C PHE A 2 1.11 -3.94 -10.49
N GLU A 3 1.25 -3.04 -11.45
CA GLU A 3 2.24 -3.16 -12.52
C GLU A 3 3.66 -2.95 -11.98
N GLY A 4 4.58 -3.81 -12.39
CA GLY A 4 5.93 -3.92 -11.81
C GLY A 4 6.84 -2.70 -12.03
N LEU A 5 6.51 -1.77 -12.93
CA LEU A 5 7.30 -0.56 -13.17
C LEU A 5 7.01 0.53 -12.11
N ALA A 6 5.74 0.67 -11.70
CA ALA A 6 5.33 1.66 -10.70
C ALA A 6 5.91 1.34 -9.31
N LEU A 7 6.15 0.07 -9.00
CA LEU A 7 6.60 -0.39 -7.68
C LEU A 7 8.13 -0.51 -7.54
N GLN A 8 8.90 -0.05 -8.52
CA GLN A 8 10.36 -0.12 -8.45
C GLN A 8 10.91 0.91 -7.45
N PRO A 9 11.90 0.55 -6.62
CA PRO A 9 12.61 1.52 -5.79
C PRO A 9 13.15 2.68 -6.63
N GLY A 10 12.94 3.90 -6.15
CA GLY A 10 13.32 5.13 -6.85
C GLY A 10 12.21 5.72 -7.74
N THR A 11 11.15 4.97 -8.04
CA THR A 11 9.99 5.49 -8.80
C THR A 11 9.15 6.41 -7.92
N ARG A 12 8.77 7.58 -8.44
CA ARG A 12 7.78 8.43 -7.79
C ARG A 12 6.38 7.93 -8.13
N VAL A 13 5.53 7.81 -7.11
CA VAL A 13 4.17 7.32 -7.27
C VAL A 13 3.18 8.14 -6.47
N ARG A 14 1.93 8.12 -6.93
CA ARG A 14 0.75 8.49 -6.16
C ARG A 14 -0.05 7.22 -5.88
N VAL A 15 -0.32 6.97 -4.61
CA VAL A 15 -1.14 5.86 -4.15
C VAL A 15 -2.48 6.41 -3.69
N MET A 16 -3.56 6.04 -4.37
CA MET A 16 -4.92 6.26 -3.88
C MET A 16 -5.44 5.01 -3.19
N GLN A 17 -5.98 5.18 -1.99
CA GLN A 17 -6.67 4.13 -1.24
C GLN A 17 -8.11 4.53 -1.01
N GLN A 18 -9.02 3.61 -1.32
CA GLN A 18 -10.44 3.78 -1.06
C GLN A 18 -10.90 2.86 0.07
N MET A 19 -11.64 3.42 1.02
CA MET A 19 -12.19 2.73 2.18
C MET A 19 -13.71 2.87 2.11
N PRO A 20 -14.41 1.88 1.53
CA PRO A 20 -15.87 1.87 1.51
C PRO A 20 -16.43 1.84 2.93
N GLN A 21 -17.27 2.80 3.24
CA GLN A 21 -18.11 2.85 4.45
C GLN A 21 -19.55 2.52 4.04
N VAL A 22 -20.43 2.31 5.02
CA VAL A 22 -21.84 1.92 4.78
C VAL A 22 -22.56 2.88 3.82
N ALA A 23 -22.30 4.19 3.90
CA ALA A 23 -22.98 5.21 3.11
C ALA A 23 -22.05 6.12 2.27
N GLN A 24 -20.74 5.94 2.38
CA GLN A 24 -19.76 6.83 1.73
C GLN A 24 -18.49 6.08 1.39
N VAL A 25 -17.63 6.66 0.54
CA VAL A 25 -16.29 6.12 0.28
C VAL A 25 -15.28 7.16 0.73
N TRP A 26 -14.43 6.79 1.69
CA TRP A 26 -13.28 7.62 2.03
C TRP A 26 -12.17 7.35 1.05
N THR A 27 -11.54 8.41 0.54
CA THR A 27 -10.42 8.31 -0.39
C THR A 27 -9.26 9.11 0.18
N THR A 28 -8.09 8.48 0.27
CA THR A 28 -6.85 9.11 0.71
C THR A 28 -5.81 8.93 -0.39
N ALA A 29 -5.04 9.98 -0.66
CA ALA A 29 -3.91 9.93 -1.58
C ALA A 29 -2.60 10.15 -0.81
N VAL A 30 -1.59 9.34 -1.10
CA VAL A 30 -0.23 9.48 -0.56
C VAL A 30 0.74 9.49 -1.73
N GLU A 31 1.60 10.51 -1.76
CA GLU A 31 2.62 10.66 -2.80
C GLU A 31 4.01 10.51 -2.20
N GLY A 32 4.92 9.90 -2.95
CA GLY A 32 6.30 9.73 -2.52
C GLY A 32 7.14 8.89 -3.47
N VAL A 33 8.39 8.70 -3.10
CA VAL A 33 9.33 7.85 -3.82
C VAL A 33 9.30 6.44 -3.22
N VAL A 34 9.15 5.43 -4.05
CA VAL A 34 9.20 4.04 -3.61
C VAL A 34 10.57 3.74 -3.02
N VAL A 35 10.56 3.29 -1.77
CA VAL A 35 11.75 2.77 -1.09
C VAL A 35 11.83 1.27 -1.31
N ARG A 36 10.70 0.57 -1.11
CA ARG A 36 10.64 -0.89 -1.27
C ARG A 36 9.20 -1.39 -1.40
N TRP A 37 9.05 -2.47 -2.17
CA TRP A 37 7.83 -3.26 -2.28
C TRP A 37 8.11 -4.71 -1.85
N ARG A 38 7.28 -5.27 -0.96
CA ARG A 38 7.38 -6.70 -0.58
C ARG A 38 6.07 -7.23 -0.01
N GLN A 39 5.89 -8.55 -0.11
CA GLN A 39 4.96 -9.25 0.77
C GLN A 39 5.59 -9.47 2.15
N SER A 40 4.83 -9.20 3.20
CA SER A 40 5.25 -9.43 4.59
C SER A 40 4.11 -10.01 5.40
N LYS A 41 4.45 -10.90 6.35
CA LYS A 41 3.47 -11.43 7.30
C LYS A 41 2.97 -10.31 8.23
N THR A 42 1.71 -10.40 8.61
CA THR A 42 1.13 -9.62 9.70
C THR A 42 0.80 -10.51 10.88
N GLY A 43 1.07 -10.03 12.10
CA GLY A 43 0.66 -10.67 13.35
C GLY A 43 -0.76 -10.28 13.79
N SER A 44 -1.56 -9.72 12.90
CA SER A 44 -2.91 -9.28 13.22
C SER A 44 -3.81 -10.48 13.51
N TRP A 45 -4.29 -10.55 14.76
CA TRP A 45 -5.16 -11.61 15.27
C TRP A 45 -6.55 -11.63 14.61
N PHE A 46 -6.98 -10.51 14.02
CA PHE A 46 -8.31 -10.33 13.42
C PHE A 46 -8.49 -11.09 12.10
N ALA A 47 -7.40 -11.39 11.39
CA ALA A 47 -7.47 -12.12 10.13
C ALA A 47 -7.31 -13.62 10.39
N HIS A 48 -8.41 -14.31 10.67
CA HIS A 48 -8.50 -15.77 10.75
C HIS A 48 -8.16 -16.43 9.40
N SER A 49 -6.90 -16.37 8.97
CA SER A 49 -6.45 -17.05 7.75
C SER A 49 -6.02 -18.47 8.08
N HIS A 50 -6.24 -19.38 7.14
CA HIS A 50 -5.81 -20.78 7.23
C HIS A 50 -4.30 -20.84 7.54
N GLN A 51 -3.93 -21.32 8.73
CA GLN A 51 -2.57 -21.42 9.31
C GLN A 51 -1.93 -20.14 9.89
N ASP A 52 -2.69 -19.12 10.30
CA ASP A 52 -2.18 -17.93 11.02
C ASP A 52 -1.08 -17.14 10.26
N ARG A 53 -1.09 -17.19 8.91
CA ARG A 53 -0.10 -16.50 8.07
C ARG A 53 -0.78 -15.66 7.02
N LEU A 54 -1.29 -14.51 7.42
CA LEU A 54 -1.75 -13.49 6.47
C LEU A 54 -0.53 -12.76 5.90
N TRP A 55 -0.37 -12.81 4.58
CA TRP A 55 0.62 -12.03 3.85
C TRP A 55 -0.04 -10.75 3.33
N LEU A 56 0.60 -9.62 3.60
CA LEU A 56 0.20 -8.32 3.09
C LEU A 56 1.23 -7.82 2.10
N ASP A 57 0.70 -7.36 0.99
CA ASP A 57 1.36 -6.55 -0.01
C ASP A 57 1.69 -5.18 0.62
N ARG A 58 2.98 -4.87 0.79
CA ARG A 58 3.43 -3.70 1.55
C ARG A 58 4.38 -2.82 0.74
N LEU A 59 4.00 -1.56 0.61
CA LEU A 59 4.75 -0.51 -0.09
C LEU A 59 5.31 0.49 0.93
N GLU A 60 6.63 0.61 0.96
CA GLU A 60 7.35 1.62 1.75
C GLU A 60 7.64 2.82 0.83
N LEU A 61 7.17 4.01 1.20
CA LEU A 61 7.39 5.26 0.46
C LEU A 61 8.16 6.25 1.33
N ARG A 62 8.99 7.07 0.68
CA ARG A 62 9.54 8.30 1.27
C ARG A 62 8.80 9.51 0.71
N LYS A 63 8.11 10.23 1.58
CA LYS A 63 7.41 11.49 1.26
C LYS A 63 8.42 12.62 1.00
N ASP A 64 7.92 13.74 0.48
CA ASP A 64 8.74 14.91 0.12
C ASP A 64 9.38 15.60 1.34
N ASP A 65 8.74 15.50 2.50
CA ASP A 65 9.26 15.97 3.79
C ASP A 65 10.30 15.00 4.40
N GLY A 66 10.59 13.90 3.71
CA GLY A 66 11.52 12.86 4.17
C GLY A 66 10.89 11.81 5.08
N GLU A 67 9.60 11.92 5.43
CA GLU A 67 8.89 10.91 6.22
C GLU A 67 8.84 9.56 5.49
N LEU A 68 9.12 8.48 6.21
CA LEU A 68 8.96 7.12 5.72
C LEU A 68 7.59 6.57 6.14
N VAL A 69 6.78 6.22 5.16
CA VAL A 69 5.43 5.66 5.37
C VAL A 69 5.33 4.26 4.81
N THR A 70 4.52 3.44 5.46
CA THR A 70 4.25 2.06 5.04
C THR A 70 2.77 1.91 4.72
N LEU A 71 2.45 1.61 3.47
CA LEU A 71 1.09 1.36 2.99
C LEU A 71 0.90 -0.15 2.80
N ASN A 72 -0.19 -0.69 3.36
CA ASN A 72 -0.65 -2.03 2.98
C ASN A 72 -1.55 -1.85 1.76
N LEU A 73 -1.20 -2.50 0.65
CA LEU A 73 -1.99 -2.44 -0.57
C LEU A 73 -3.00 -3.59 -0.60
N ASP A 74 -4.16 -3.28 -1.14
CA ASP A 74 -5.27 -4.20 -1.30
C ASP A 74 -6.03 -3.90 -2.60
N ARG A 75 -7.15 -4.59 -2.84
CA ARG A 75 -7.94 -4.44 -4.06
C ARG A 75 -8.52 -3.04 -4.30
N TYR A 76 -8.58 -2.19 -3.27
CA TYR A 76 -9.03 -0.80 -3.35
C TYR A 76 -7.88 0.21 -3.37
N SER A 77 -6.66 -0.27 -3.61
CA SER A 77 -5.49 0.56 -3.82
C SER A 77 -5.22 0.71 -5.31
N VAL A 78 -4.98 1.94 -5.75
CA VAL A 78 -4.51 2.29 -7.10
C VAL A 78 -3.17 2.98 -6.97
N VAL A 79 -2.18 2.53 -7.73
CA VAL A 79 -0.83 3.09 -7.74
C VAL A 79 -0.56 3.61 -9.14
N ASP A 80 -0.42 4.92 -9.25
CA ASP A 80 -0.09 5.60 -10.50
C ASP A 80 1.36 6.09 -10.44
N ALA A 81 2.10 5.94 -11.55
CA ALA A 81 3.39 6.60 -11.71
C ALA A 81 3.15 8.11 -11.85
N ALA A 82 3.88 8.91 -11.06
CA ALA A 82 3.78 10.37 -11.06
C ALA A 82 4.81 11.01 -12.00
#